data_AF-C0CTB9-F1
#
_entry.id   AF-C0CTB9-F1
#
_cell.length_a   1.000
_cell.length_b   1.000
_cell.length_c   1.000
_cell.angle_alpha   90.00
_cell.angle_beta   90.00
_cell.angle_gamma   90.00
#
_symmetry.space_group_name_H-M   'P 1'
#
loop_
_entity.id
_entity.type
_entity.pdbx_description
1 polymer ?
#
loop_
_entity_poly.entity_id
_entity_poly.type
_entity_poly.pdbx_seq_one_letter_code
_entity_poly.pdbx_strand_id
1 'polypeptide(L)'
;MREFNYITIDGNTPYERGKQHGEAARKLICLGLDRYHRKFEAPWETVREKAERYVEFLAADYSDLLDEVRGIGDGAGVDFEDMMVLNTRYELSKFPFVKECTTFAVLPDASENRHVYLGMNWDNVRWM
;
A
#
# COMPACT_ATOMS: atom_id res chain seq x y z
N MET A 1 24.27 -4.29 -4.19
CA MET A 1 22.84 -4.52 -3.89
C MET A 1 22.27 -3.22 -3.35
N ARG A 2 21.02 -2.87 -3.68
CA ARG A 2 20.33 -1.78 -2.96
C ARG A 2 19.89 -2.34 -1.61
N GLU A 3 20.22 -1.65 -0.53
CA GLU A 3 19.65 -1.95 0.78
C GLU A 3 18.25 -1.36 0.87
N PHE A 4 17.30 -2.14 1.34
CA PHE A 4 15.93 -1.71 1.59
C PHE A 4 15.78 -1.35 3.06
N ASN A 5 14.98 -0.32 3.34
CA ASN A 5 14.62 0.01 4.71
C ASN A 5 13.83 -1.14 5.32
N TYR A 6 14.35 -1.70 6.41
CA TYR A 6 13.68 -2.73 7.19
C TYR A 6 13.04 -2.08 8.41
N ILE A 7 11.73 -2.30 8.59
CA ILE A 7 10.94 -1.77 9.69
C ILE A 7 10.34 -2.95 10.45
N THR A 8 10.60 -3.02 11.75
CA THR A 8 9.94 -3.97 12.65
C THR A 8 8.74 -3.29 13.30
N ILE A 9 7.61 -3.98 13.33
CA ILE A 9 6.36 -3.50 13.91
C ILE A 9 5.92 -4.55 14.93
N ASP A 10 5.62 -4.12 16.15
CA ASP A 10 5.26 -4.99 17.28
C ASP A 10 4.11 -4.43 18.15
N GLY A 11 3.41 -3.39 17.67
CA GLY A 11 2.24 -2.82 18.36
C GLY A 11 1.16 -3.86 18.68
N ASN A 12 0.50 -3.69 19.83
CA ASN A 12 -0.49 -4.65 20.34
C ASN A 12 -1.85 -4.49 19.66
N THR A 13 -2.16 -3.28 19.17
CA THR A 13 -3.40 -2.98 18.43
C THR A 13 -3.11 -2.63 16.97
N PRO A 14 -4.08 -2.77 16.04
CA PRO A 14 -3.90 -2.33 14.65
C PRO A 14 -3.46 -0.87 14.55
N TYR A 15 -4.08 0.01 15.31
CA TYR A 15 -3.70 1.43 15.36
C TYR A 15 -2.25 1.62 15.82
N GLU A 16 -1.80 0.95 16.88
CA GLU A 16 -0.41 1.05 17.36
C GLU A 16 0.60 0.55 16.32
N ARG A 17 0.30 -0.58 15.65
CA ARG A 17 1.12 -1.09 14.55
C ARG A 17 1.22 -0.07 13.40
N GLY A 18 0.07 0.50 13.05
CA GLY A 18 -0.01 1.54 12.04
C GLY A 18 0.83 2.75 12.42
N LYS A 19 0.74 3.22 13.65
CA LYS A 19 1.50 4.37 14.14
C LYS A 19 3.00 4.13 14.09
N GLN A 20 3.47 2.96 14.52
CA GLN A 20 4.88 2.57 14.39
C GLN A 20 5.35 2.59 12.93
N HIS A 21 4.54 2.02 12.02
CA HIS A 21 4.83 2.07 10.59
C HIS A 21 4.93 3.52 10.09
N GLY A 22 3.89 4.33 10.35
CA GLY A 22 3.82 5.72 9.91
C GLY A 22 5.00 6.56 10.38
N GLU A 23 5.41 6.40 11.64
CA GLU A 23 6.57 7.10 12.21
C GLU A 23 7.87 6.67 11.53
N ALA A 24 8.09 5.37 11.35
CA ALA A 24 9.30 4.82 10.75
C ALA A 24 9.41 5.13 9.24
N ALA A 25 8.28 5.17 8.53
CA ALA A 25 8.22 5.35 7.08
C ALA A 25 7.79 6.76 6.64
N ARG A 26 7.61 7.71 7.57
CA ARG A 26 7.07 9.06 7.31
C ARG A 26 7.58 9.70 6.01
N LYS A 27 8.91 9.77 5.85
CA LYS A 27 9.54 10.39 4.68
C LYS A 27 9.16 9.70 3.37
N LEU A 28 9.03 8.38 3.37
CA LEU A 28 8.65 7.60 2.18
C LEU A 28 7.15 7.74 1.89
N ILE A 29 6.30 7.79 2.91
CA ILE A 29 4.86 8.02 2.77
C ILE A 29 4.59 9.39 2.15
N CYS A 30 5.18 10.46 2.71
CA CYS A 30 5.03 11.81 2.15
C CYS A 30 5.54 11.89 0.70
N LEU A 31 6.69 11.25 0.41
CA LEU A 31 7.21 11.17 -0.96
C LEU A 31 6.24 10.43 -1.90
N GLY A 32 5.61 9.36 -1.43
CA GLY A 32 4.58 8.63 -2.15
C GLY A 32 3.39 9.53 -2.50
N LEU A 33 2.87 10.27 -1.52
CA LEU A 33 1.77 11.21 -1.71
C LEU A 33 2.12 12.32 -2.70
N ASP A 34 3.29 12.93 -2.57
CA ASP A 34 3.78 13.94 -3.53
C ASP A 34 3.80 13.42 -4.97
N ARG A 35 4.15 12.14 -5.15
CA ARG A 35 4.17 11.49 -6.47
C ARG A 35 2.74 11.25 -6.98
N TYR A 36 1.81 10.82 -6.12
CA TYR A 36 0.42 10.61 -6.51
C TYR A 36 -0.32 11.91 -6.81
N HIS A 37 -0.08 12.97 -6.03
CA HIS A 37 -0.55 14.32 -6.34
C HIS A 37 -0.16 14.77 -7.74
N ARG A 38 1.04 14.42 -8.21
CA ARG A 38 1.50 14.73 -9.58
C ARG A 38 0.97 13.76 -10.63
N LYS A 39 0.59 12.54 -10.25
CA LYS A 39 0.08 11.51 -11.18
C LYS A 39 -1.38 11.75 -11.53
N PHE A 40 -2.21 12.10 -10.55
CA PHE A 40 -3.63 12.31 -10.80
C PHE A 40 -3.86 13.68 -11.45
N GLU A 41 -4.54 13.68 -12.59
CA GLU A 41 -4.91 14.91 -13.32
C GLU A 41 -6.18 15.58 -12.75
N ALA A 42 -6.81 14.96 -11.75
CA ALA A 42 -8.02 15.47 -11.09
C ALA A 42 -7.69 16.31 -9.84
N PRO A 43 -8.59 17.22 -9.42
CA PRO A 43 -8.48 17.88 -8.12
C PRO A 43 -8.33 16.86 -6.99
N TRP A 44 -7.47 17.16 -6.01
CA TRP A 44 -7.12 16.19 -4.98
C TRP A 44 -8.32 15.80 -4.11
N GLU A 45 -9.22 16.74 -3.86
CA GLU A 45 -10.48 16.53 -3.16
C GLU A 45 -11.32 15.47 -3.87
N THR A 46 -11.40 15.50 -5.20
CA THR A 46 -12.10 14.46 -5.99
C THR A 46 -11.40 13.10 -5.89
N VAL A 47 -10.08 13.07 -5.74
CA VAL A 47 -9.33 11.82 -5.54
C VAL A 47 -9.62 11.25 -4.15
N ARG A 48 -9.61 12.09 -3.10
CA ARG A 48 -10.00 11.74 -1.73
C ARG A 48 -11.43 11.21 -1.67
N GLU A 49 -12.40 11.93 -2.24
CA GLU A 49 -13.82 11.51 -2.30
C GLU A 49 -13.97 10.12 -2.93
N LYS A 50 -13.21 9.82 -3.99
CA LYS A 50 -13.24 8.49 -4.62
C LYS A 50 -12.63 7.41 -3.74
N ALA A 51 -11.55 7.72 -3.02
CA ALA A 51 -10.92 6.79 -2.07
C ALA A 51 -11.81 6.51 -0.86
N GLU A 52 -12.50 7.52 -0.35
CA GLU A 52 -13.40 7.44 0.80
C GLU A 52 -14.57 6.48 0.57
N ARG A 53 -15.05 6.33 -0.67
CA ARG A 53 -16.09 5.36 -1.03
C ARG A 53 -15.72 3.92 -0.67
N TYR A 54 -14.43 3.61 -0.52
CA TYR A 54 -13.96 2.29 -0.08
C TYR A 54 -14.01 2.11 1.44
N VAL A 55 -14.06 3.19 2.21
CA VAL A 55 -14.14 3.13 3.68
C VAL A 55 -15.43 2.45 4.12
N GLU A 56 -16.56 2.76 3.48
CA GLU A 56 -17.85 2.14 3.80
C GLU A 56 -17.82 0.62 3.59
N PHE A 57 -17.19 0.14 2.52
CA PHE A 57 -17.05 -1.30 2.25
C PHE A 57 -16.13 -2.00 3.25
N LEU A 58 -15.09 -1.31 3.73
CA LEU A 58 -14.14 -1.85 4.70
C LEU A 58 -14.66 -1.81 6.13
N ALA A 59 -15.53 -0.86 6.47
CA ALA A 59 -15.98 -0.64 7.85
C ALA A 59 -16.72 -1.84 8.46
N ALA A 60 -17.40 -2.65 7.64
CA ALA A 60 -18.17 -3.81 8.12
C ALA A 60 -17.27 -4.98 8.53
N ASP A 61 -16.31 -5.34 7.69
CA ASP A 61 -15.54 -6.60 7.82
C ASP A 61 -14.05 -6.39 8.12
N TYR A 62 -13.53 -5.17 7.90
CA TYR A 62 -12.10 -4.84 7.93
C TYR A 62 -11.82 -3.55 8.74
N SER A 63 -12.58 -3.35 9.82
CA SER A 63 -12.44 -2.17 10.69
C SER A 63 -11.06 -2.09 11.35
N ASP A 64 -10.42 -3.23 11.62
CA ASP A 64 -9.05 -3.34 12.11
C ASP A 64 -8.02 -2.81 11.10
N LEU A 65 -8.21 -3.09 9.80
CA LEU A 65 -7.36 -2.52 8.75
C LEU A 65 -7.54 -1.00 8.66
N LEU A 66 -8.77 -0.49 8.81
CA LEU A 66 -9.01 0.95 8.84
C LEU A 66 -8.34 1.62 10.05
N ASP A 67 -8.35 0.97 11.22
CA ASP A 67 -7.64 1.45 12.40
C ASP A 67 -6.12 1.46 12.19
N GLU A 68 -5.57 0.45 11.52
CA GLU A 68 -4.16 0.43 11.15
C GLU A 68 -3.82 1.56 10.16
N VAL A 69 -4.65 1.82 9.16
CA VAL A 69 -4.48 2.96 8.22
C VAL A 69 -4.54 4.30 8.94
N ARG A 70 -5.46 4.49 9.90
CA ARG A 70 -5.49 5.68 10.78
C ARG A 70 -4.20 5.84 11.55
N GLY A 71 -3.70 4.75 12.15
CA GLY A 71 -2.41 4.73 12.83
C GLY A 71 -1.27 5.18 11.91
N ILE A 72 -1.21 4.65 10.68
CA ILE A 72 -0.18 5.02 9.69
C ILE A 72 -0.24 6.53 9.39
N GLY A 73 -1.44 7.07 9.17
CA GLY A 73 -1.66 8.50 8.96
C GLY A 73 -1.13 9.33 10.13
N ASP A 74 -1.56 9.02 11.35
CA ASP A 74 -1.14 9.74 12.56
C ASP A 74 0.38 9.66 12.80
N GLY A 75 0.99 8.50 12.59
CA GLY A 75 2.43 8.31 12.72
C GLY A 75 3.23 9.08 11.66
N ALA A 76 2.70 9.16 10.45
CA ALA A 76 3.29 9.93 9.35
C ALA A 76 2.98 11.44 9.42
N GLY A 77 1.97 11.85 10.20
CA GLY A 77 1.44 13.22 10.17
C GLY A 77 0.71 13.53 8.86
N VAL A 78 -0.09 12.58 8.39
CA VAL A 78 -0.82 12.60 7.12
C VAL A 78 -2.30 12.31 7.40
N ASP A 79 -3.19 12.99 6.70
CA ASP A 79 -4.64 12.80 6.82
C ASP A 79 -5.06 11.36 6.45
N PHE A 80 -6.09 10.85 7.11
CA PHE A 80 -6.61 9.50 6.84
C PHE A 80 -7.07 9.33 5.38
N GLU A 81 -7.69 10.37 4.82
CA GLU A 81 -8.18 10.42 3.45
C GLU A 81 -7.03 10.26 2.43
N ASP A 82 -5.88 10.87 2.69
CA ASP A 82 -4.67 10.73 1.87
C ASP A 82 -4.10 9.31 1.97
N MET A 83 -4.11 8.73 3.16
CA MET A 83 -3.70 7.35 3.35
C MET A 83 -4.63 6.38 2.62
N MET A 84 -5.93 6.68 2.56
CA MET A 84 -6.88 5.91 1.76
C MET A 84 -6.57 6.01 0.27
N VAL A 85 -6.13 7.17 -0.25
CA VAL A 85 -5.68 7.27 -1.65
C VAL A 85 -4.50 6.33 -1.94
N LEU A 86 -3.51 6.24 -1.05
CA LEU A 86 -2.36 5.34 -1.23
C LEU A 86 -2.80 3.86 -1.21
N ASN A 87 -3.69 3.50 -0.29
CA ASN A 87 -4.19 2.13 -0.13
C ASN A 87 -5.15 1.72 -1.26
N THR A 88 -5.89 2.66 -1.85
CA THR A 88 -6.83 2.42 -2.95
C THR A 88 -6.27 2.80 -4.32
N ARG A 89 -4.95 2.96 -4.45
CA ARG A 89 -4.30 3.42 -5.69
C ARG A 89 -4.66 2.56 -6.91
N TYR A 90 -4.91 1.26 -6.73
CA TYR A 90 -5.19 0.37 -7.83
C TYR A 90 -6.61 0.63 -8.33
N GLU A 91 -7.56 0.72 -7.41
CA GLU A 91 -8.95 1.07 -7.65
C GLU A 91 -9.07 2.42 -8.38
N LEU A 92 -8.21 3.38 -8.02
CA LEU A 92 -8.21 4.73 -8.58
C LEU A 92 -7.49 4.86 -9.93
N SER A 93 -6.47 4.04 -10.21
CA SER A 93 -5.54 4.29 -11.33
C SER A 93 -5.34 3.16 -12.33
N LYS A 94 -5.92 1.97 -12.13
CA LYS A 94 -5.76 0.81 -13.04
C LYS A 94 -6.64 0.82 -14.28
N PHE A 95 -7.38 1.88 -14.57
CA PHE A 95 -8.23 1.92 -15.76
C PHE A 95 -7.71 2.93 -16.79
N PRO A 96 -7.42 2.50 -18.04
CA PRO A 96 -7.48 1.13 -18.56
C PRO A 96 -6.35 0.23 -18.02
N PHE A 97 -6.60 -1.09 -18.00
CA PHE A 97 -5.72 -2.07 -17.35
C PHE A 97 -4.33 -2.16 -17.99
N VAL A 98 -3.30 -1.85 -17.19
CA VAL A 98 -1.89 -2.02 -17.57
C VAL A 98 -1.35 -3.29 -16.92
N LYS A 99 -0.73 -4.16 -17.73
CA LYS A 99 -0.02 -5.35 -17.24
C LYS A 99 1.24 -4.90 -16.49
N GLU A 100 1.39 -5.37 -15.25
CA GLU A 100 2.45 -4.91 -14.33
C GLU A 100 3.20 -6.06 -13.65
N CYS A 101 2.86 -7.33 -13.88
CA CYS A 101 3.52 -8.41 -13.16
C CYS A 101 3.63 -9.68 -14.00
N THR A 102 4.67 -10.44 -13.68
CA THR A 102 4.84 -11.84 -14.07
C THR A 102 5.09 -12.64 -12.80
N THR A 103 4.26 -13.64 -12.55
CA THR A 103 4.32 -14.49 -11.35
C THR A 103 4.48 -15.93 -11.77
N PHE A 104 5.26 -16.71 -11.01
CA PHE A 104 5.42 -18.14 -11.22
C PHE A 104 5.40 -18.90 -9.89
N ALA A 105 5.12 -20.20 -10.00
CA ALA A 105 5.27 -21.17 -8.93
C ALA A 105 5.97 -22.41 -9.47
N VAL A 106 6.92 -22.96 -8.69
CA VAL A 106 7.49 -24.28 -8.93
C VAL A 106 6.95 -25.19 -7.83
N LEU A 107 6.16 -26.18 -8.23
CA LEU A 107 5.58 -27.17 -7.32
C LEU A 107 6.62 -28.23 -6.92
N PRO A 108 6.38 -29.01 -5.85
CA PRO A 108 7.34 -30.01 -5.38
C PRO A 108 7.76 -31.00 -6.47
N ASP A 109 6.81 -31.42 -7.32
CA ASP A 109 7.05 -32.33 -8.45
C ASP A 109 7.95 -31.76 -9.55
N ALA A 110 8.10 -30.44 -9.60
CA ALA A 110 8.95 -29.72 -10.54
C ALA A 110 10.24 -29.18 -9.90
N SER A 111 10.53 -29.53 -8.63
CA SER A 111 11.71 -29.07 -7.89
C SER A 111 12.58 -30.25 -7.45
N GLU A 112 13.91 -30.13 -7.56
CA GLU A 112 14.85 -31.19 -7.18
C GLU A 112 14.76 -31.53 -5.68
N ASN A 113 14.61 -30.53 -4.82
CA ASN A 113 14.56 -30.72 -3.38
C ASN A 113 13.13 -30.91 -2.82
N ARG A 114 12.10 -30.99 -3.66
CA ARG A 114 10.68 -31.09 -3.26
C ARG A 114 10.13 -29.85 -2.53
N HIS A 115 10.83 -28.72 -2.56
CA HIS A 115 10.33 -27.47 -1.99
C HIS A 115 9.42 -26.74 -2.98
N VAL A 116 8.47 -25.97 -2.45
CA VAL A 116 7.72 -25.00 -3.26
C VAL A 116 8.55 -23.74 -3.43
N TYR A 117 8.63 -23.23 -4.66
CA TYR A 117 9.16 -21.90 -4.94
C TYR A 117 8.06 -21.00 -5.49
N LEU A 118 7.99 -19.77 -4.99
CA LEU A 118 7.08 -18.74 -5.46
C LEU A 118 7.91 -17.50 -5.78
N GLY A 119 7.62 -16.86 -6.91
CA GLY A 119 8.33 -15.65 -7.31
C GLY A 119 7.47 -14.77 -8.18
N MET A 120 7.72 -13.46 -8.11
CA MET A 120 7.10 -12.48 -8.99
C MET A 120 8.07 -11.35 -9.31
N ASN A 121 7.91 -10.77 -10.49
CA ASN A 121 8.34 -9.41 -10.76
C ASN A 121 7.13 -8.46 -10.65
N TRP A 122 7.42 -7.23 -10.24
CA TRP A 122 6.45 -6.13 -10.27
C TRP A 122 7.02 -4.99 -11.12
N ASP A 123 6.51 -4.90 -12.34
CA ASP A 123 6.85 -3.92 -13.36
C ASP A 123 6.06 -2.64 -13.08
N ASN A 124 6.75 -1.63 -12.55
CA ASN A 124 6.15 -0.34 -12.24
C ASN A 124 6.88 0.83 -12.92
N VAL A 125 6.24 2.00 -12.89
CA VAL A 125 6.86 3.24 -13.37
C VAL A 125 8.09 3.56 -12.52
N ARG A 126 9.16 4.01 -13.17
CA ARG A 126 10.50 4.21 -12.56
C ARG A 126 10.51 5.13 -11.33
N TRP A 127 9.51 5.98 -11.19
CA TRP A 127 9.39 6.90 -10.07
C TRP A 127 8.67 6.30 -8.88
N MET A 128 8.12 5.08 -8.95
CA MET A 128 7.64 4.33 -7.80
C MET A 128 8.81 3.64 -7.12
#